data_AF-A0A3D1QAE0-F1
#
_entry.id   AF-A0A3D1QAE0-F1
#
_cell.length_a   1.000
_cell.length_b   1.000
_cell.length_c   1.000
_cell.angle_alpha   90.00
_cell.angle_beta   90.00
_cell.angle_gamma   90.00
#
_symmetry.space_group_name_H-M   'P 1'
#
loop_
_entity.id
_entity.type
_entity.pdbx_description
1 polymer ?
#
loop_
_entity_poly.entity_id
_entity_poly.type
_entity_poly.pdbx_seq_one_letter_code
_entity_poly.pdbx_strand_id
1 'polypeptide(L)'
;NCRACQEHCPMFIEHLNKIINMRRNLVMWQGDMPAEAQNAFTNLERNYNPWGVGWASRANWLEERGIRNLVNLLPEDHREFEYLLYGGCAVAFDDRYKRAGEALVRLLDRAGINFGYLGNEERCCGDPARRLGNEYLYQTLA
;
A
#
# COMPACT_ATOMS: atom_id res chain seq x y z
N ASN A 1 -5.46 13.57 1.72
CA ASN A 1 -5.38 15.03 2.00
C ASN A 1 -4.28 15.63 1.13
N CYS A 2 -4.62 16.41 0.09
CA CYS A 2 -3.63 17.03 -0.82
C CYS A 2 -2.92 18.26 -0.22
N ARG A 3 -3.38 18.78 0.93
CA ARG A 3 -2.82 19.93 1.66
C ARG A 3 -2.84 21.30 0.95
N ALA A 4 -3.28 21.37 -0.31
CA ALA A 4 -3.37 22.61 -1.08
C ALA A 4 -4.12 23.75 -0.36
N CYS A 5 -5.18 23.45 0.39
CA CYS A 5 -5.94 24.47 1.13
C CYS A 5 -5.15 25.16 2.24
N GLN A 6 -4.14 24.50 2.82
CA GLN A 6 -3.26 25.11 3.83
C GLN A 6 -2.11 25.86 3.17
N GLU A 7 -1.54 25.28 2.11
CA GLU A 7 -0.43 25.87 1.36
C GLU A 7 -0.79 27.23 0.75
N HIS A 8 -1.98 27.35 0.17
CA HIS A 8 -2.45 28.60 -0.42
C HIS A 8 -3.18 29.52 0.55
N CYS A 9 -3.25 29.17 1.85
CA CYS A 9 -4.01 29.95 2.80
C CYS A 9 -3.28 31.27 3.12
N PRO A 10 -3.83 32.44 2.77
CA PRO A 10 -3.18 33.72 3.07
C PRO A 10 -3.14 34.02 4.57
N MET A 11 -3.97 33.33 5.35
CA MET A 11 -4.11 33.50 6.80
C MET A 11 -3.43 32.38 7.61
N PHE A 12 -2.70 31.47 6.95
CA PHE A 12 -1.98 30.37 7.60
C PHE A 12 -2.87 29.49 8.50
N ILE A 13 -4.11 29.20 8.08
CA ILE A 13 -5.07 28.46 8.88
C ILE A 13 -4.70 26.97 8.95
N GLU A 14 -4.30 26.53 10.15
CA GLU A 14 -3.89 25.14 10.41
C GLU A 14 -5.03 24.18 10.77
N HIS A 15 -6.03 24.04 9.88
CA HIS A 15 -7.23 23.25 10.15
C HIS A 15 -7.10 21.74 9.85
N LEU A 16 -6.22 21.32 8.92
CA LEU A 16 -6.16 19.90 8.51
C LEU A 16 -5.74 18.97 9.64
N ASN A 17 -4.75 19.35 10.45
CA ASN A 17 -4.31 18.52 11.59
C ASN A 17 -5.45 18.34 12.61
N LYS A 18 -6.26 19.38 12.82
CA LYS A 18 -7.44 19.32 13.69
C LYS A 18 -8.49 18.36 13.12
N ILE A 19 -8.79 18.46 11.83
CA ILE A 19 -9.74 17.55 11.14
C ILE A 19 -9.25 16.10 11.19
N ILE A 20 -7.96 15.85 10.97
CA ILE A 20 -7.38 14.51 11.06
C ILE A 20 -7.53 13.95 12.47
N ASN A 21 -7.25 14.75 13.50
CA ASN A 21 -7.41 14.33 14.90
C ASN A 21 -8.88 14.10 15.27
N MET A 22 -9.81 14.92 14.77
CA MET A 22 -11.25 14.68 14.94
C MET A 22 -11.67 13.35 14.30
N ARG A 23 -11.24 13.07 13.05
CA ARG A 23 -11.53 11.78 12.40
C ARG A 23 -10.94 10.61 13.17
N ARG A 24 -9.70 10.72 13.65
CA ARG A 24 -9.07 9.72 14.50
C ARG A 24 -9.88 9.49 15.77
N ASN A 25 -10.43 10.56 16.37
CA ASN A 25 -11.29 10.41 17.54
C ASN A 25 -12.61 9.69 17.23
N LEU A 26 -13.29 10.06 16.15
CA LEU A 26 -14.51 9.37 15.72
C LEU A 26 -14.24 7.88 15.51
N VAL A 27 -13.20 7.53 14.75
CA VAL A 27 -12.91 6.14 14.41
C VAL A 27 -12.37 5.32 15.59
N MET A 28 -11.37 5.81 16.32
CA MET A 28 -10.70 5.01 17.36
C MET A 28 -11.41 5.04 18.70
N TRP A 29 -11.99 6.18 19.08
CA TRP A 29 -12.57 6.35 20.42
C TRP A 29 -14.08 6.20 20.42
N GLN A 30 -14.77 6.69 19.38
CA GLN A 30 -16.23 6.62 19.31
C GLN A 30 -16.73 5.41 18.50
N GLY A 31 -15.86 4.79 17.69
CA GLY A 31 -16.25 3.73 16.75
C GLY A 31 -17.16 4.23 15.62
N ASP A 32 -17.25 5.54 15.42
CA ASP A 32 -18.11 6.16 14.41
C ASP A 32 -17.38 6.24 13.07
N MET A 33 -17.76 5.36 12.15
CA MET A 33 -17.18 5.28 10.82
C MET A 33 -18.19 4.73 9.80
N PRO A 34 -18.06 5.11 8.51
CA PRO A 34 -18.86 4.51 7.44
C PRO A 34 -18.63 3.00 7.32
N ALA A 35 -19.65 2.26 6.88
CA ALA A 35 -19.56 0.81 6.69
C ALA A 35 -18.45 0.40 5.70
N GLU A 36 -18.20 1.22 4.68
CA GLU A 36 -17.13 1.02 3.70
C GLU A 36 -15.75 1.11 4.34
N ALA A 37 -15.56 2.02 5.31
CA ALA A 37 -14.31 2.14 6.06
C ALA A 37 -14.10 0.92 6.97
N GLN A 38 -15.16 0.47 7.65
CA GLN A 38 -15.12 -0.73 8.47
C GLN A 38 -14.75 -1.97 7.64
N ASN A 39 -15.35 -2.13 6.45
CA ASN A 39 -15.01 -3.22 5.53
C ASN A 39 -13.54 -3.17 5.09
N ALA A 40 -13.03 -1.98 4.77
CA ALA A 40 -11.62 -1.81 4.42
C ALA A 40 -10.68 -2.18 5.59
N PHE A 41 -11.02 -1.85 6.84
CA PHE A 41 -10.24 -2.26 8.01
C PHE A 41 -10.23 -3.77 8.21
N THR A 42 -11.38 -4.42 8.13
CA THR A 42 -11.48 -5.89 8.20
C THR A 42 -10.64 -6.57 7.12
N ASN A 43 -10.65 -6.03 5.89
CA ASN A 43 -9.84 -6.54 4.80
C ASN A 43 -8.33 -6.35 5.05
N LEU A 44 -7.94 -5.20 5.58
CA LEU A 44 -6.55 -4.91 5.94
C LEU A 44 -6.03 -5.84 7.04
N GLU A 45 -6.85 -6.13 8.06
CA GLU A 45 -6.49 -7.05 9.15
C GLU A 45 -6.35 -8.49 8.65
N ARG A 46 -7.25 -8.95 7.78
CA ARG A 46 -7.29 -10.35 7.34
C ARG A 46 -6.35 -10.67 6.17
N ASN A 47 -6.25 -9.75 5.22
CA ASN A 47 -5.60 -9.98 3.93
C ASN A 47 -4.46 -9.00 3.62
N TYR A 48 -4.15 -8.08 4.54
CA TYR A 48 -3.11 -7.06 4.36
C TYR A 48 -3.31 -6.21 3.09
N ASN A 49 -4.55 -6.00 2.65
CA ASN A 49 -4.93 -5.08 1.56
C ASN A 49 -6.38 -4.61 1.72
N PRO A 50 -6.75 -3.42 1.22
CA PRO A 50 -8.09 -2.87 1.44
C PRO A 50 -9.20 -3.54 0.62
N TRP A 51 -8.86 -4.29 -0.44
CA TRP A 51 -9.83 -4.89 -1.36
C TRP A 51 -10.28 -6.30 -0.98
N GLY A 52 -9.68 -6.91 0.04
CA GLY A 52 -10.06 -8.24 0.51
C GLY A 52 -9.61 -9.38 -0.41
N VAL A 53 -8.71 -9.10 -1.35
CA VAL A 53 -8.10 -10.13 -2.20
C VAL A 53 -7.19 -11.01 -1.34
N GLY A 54 -7.19 -12.33 -1.56
CA GLY A 54 -6.41 -13.25 -0.74
C GLY A 54 -4.92 -12.92 -0.75
N TRP A 55 -4.30 -12.83 0.42
CA TRP A 55 -2.90 -12.40 0.58
C TRP A 55 -1.90 -13.27 -0.22
N ALA A 56 -2.17 -14.56 -0.37
CA ALA A 56 -1.33 -15.51 -1.10
C ALA A 56 -1.27 -15.27 -2.63
N SER A 57 -2.20 -14.47 -3.18
CA SER A 57 -2.22 -14.12 -4.61
C SER A 57 -1.39 -12.88 -4.94
N ARG A 58 -0.70 -12.30 -3.96
CA ARG A 58 -0.01 -11.02 -4.11
C ARG A 58 1.09 -11.05 -5.17
N ALA A 59 1.76 -12.20 -5.37
CA ALA A 59 2.81 -12.34 -6.38
C ALA A 59 2.28 -12.70 -7.79
N ASN A 60 0.99 -13.04 -7.95
CA ASN A 60 0.46 -13.60 -9.21
C ASN A 60 0.59 -12.64 -10.40
N TRP A 61 0.59 -11.33 -10.16
CA TRP A 61 0.74 -10.34 -11.24
C TRP A 61 2.06 -10.48 -12.01
N LEU A 62 3.12 -11.04 -11.40
CA LEU A 62 4.39 -11.29 -12.08
C LEU A 62 4.24 -12.34 -13.18
N GLU A 63 3.44 -13.39 -12.92
CA GLU A 63 3.13 -14.43 -13.91
C GLU A 63 2.16 -13.90 -14.96
N GLU A 64 1.10 -13.22 -14.53
CA GLU A 64 0.10 -12.61 -15.42
C GLU A 64 0.74 -11.65 -16.45
N ARG A 65 1.81 -10.96 -16.07
CA ARG A 65 2.54 -10.02 -16.93
C ARG A 65 3.77 -10.62 -17.63
N GLY A 66 4.09 -11.90 -17.38
CA GLY A 66 5.23 -12.57 -17.98
C GLY A 66 6.59 -11.96 -17.60
N ILE A 67 6.72 -11.49 -16.36
CA ILE A 67 7.93 -10.82 -15.83
C ILE A 67 8.52 -11.52 -14.59
N ARG A 68 7.98 -12.68 -14.17
CA ARG A 68 8.47 -13.45 -13.01
C ARG A 68 9.98 -13.72 -13.02
N ASN A 69 10.56 -13.99 -14.19
CA ASN A 69 11.99 -14.30 -14.33
C ASN A 69 12.90 -13.08 -14.14
N LEU A 70 12.36 -11.86 -14.27
CA LEU A 70 13.10 -10.60 -14.15
C LEU A 70 13.25 -10.14 -12.71
N VAL A 71 12.54 -10.75 -11.78
CA VAL A 71 12.45 -10.32 -10.38
C VAL A 71 13.01 -11.41 -9.49
N ASN A 72 13.79 -11.04 -8.48
CA ASN A 72 14.19 -11.93 -7.41
C ASN A 72 13.05 -12.03 -6.38
N LEU A 73 12.22 -13.06 -6.50
CA LEU A 73 11.04 -13.24 -5.64
C LEU A 73 11.44 -13.89 -4.32
N LEU A 74 11.12 -13.24 -3.20
CA LEU A 74 11.36 -13.78 -1.87
C LEU A 74 10.12 -14.54 -1.37
N PRO A 75 10.31 -15.69 -0.68
CA PRO A 75 11.59 -16.33 -0.35
C PRO A 75 12.17 -17.22 -1.47
N GLU A 76 11.46 -17.48 -2.57
CA GLU A 76 11.75 -18.55 -3.54
C GLU A 76 13.16 -18.54 -4.17
N ASP A 77 13.63 -17.38 -4.64
CA ASP A 77 14.80 -17.31 -5.52
C ASP A 77 16.14 -17.26 -4.77
N HIS A 78 16.13 -16.81 -3.50
CA HIS A 78 17.32 -16.70 -2.63
C HIS A 78 18.58 -16.04 -3.25
N ARG A 79 18.43 -15.18 -4.26
CA ARG A 79 19.56 -14.43 -4.85
C ARG A 79 19.88 -13.20 -4.02
N GLU A 80 21.13 -12.73 -4.10
CA GLU A 80 21.49 -11.41 -3.55
C GLU A 80 20.86 -10.29 -4.39
N PHE A 81 20.45 -9.21 -3.73
CA PHE A 81 19.89 -8.01 -4.35
C PHE A 81 20.26 -6.77 -3.55
N GLU A 82 20.37 -5.62 -4.23
CA GLU A 82 20.72 -4.34 -3.59
C GLU A 82 19.46 -3.55 -3.21
N TYR A 83 18.41 -3.63 -4.05
CA TYR A 83 17.18 -2.87 -3.87
C TYR A 83 15.98 -3.77 -3.64
N LEU A 84 15.05 -3.33 -2.79
CA LEU A 84 13.76 -4.00 -2.63
C LEU A 84 12.68 -3.20 -3.33
N LEU A 85 11.99 -3.83 -4.29
CA LEU A 85 10.77 -3.29 -4.85
C LEU A 85 9.64 -3.51 -3.84
N TYR A 86 9.04 -2.42 -3.37
CA TYR A 86 7.78 -2.44 -2.64
C TYR A 86 6.65 -2.10 -3.61
N GLY A 87 5.91 -3.12 -4.06
CA GLY A 87 4.83 -2.96 -5.04
C GLY A 87 3.56 -2.41 -4.39
N GLY A 88 3.34 -2.77 -3.12
CA GLY A 88 2.14 -2.41 -2.38
C GLY A 88 0.89 -3.00 -2.99
N CYS A 89 -0.26 -2.68 -2.38
CA CYS A 89 -1.52 -3.30 -2.78
C CYS A 89 -1.89 -2.98 -4.24
N ALA A 90 -1.68 -1.74 -4.68
CA ALA A 90 -2.15 -1.29 -6.01
C ALA A 90 -1.47 -2.06 -7.14
N VAL A 91 -0.14 -2.18 -7.12
CA VAL A 91 0.57 -2.96 -8.14
C VAL A 91 0.23 -4.44 -8.05
N ALA A 92 0.01 -4.98 -6.85
CA ALA A 92 -0.29 -6.39 -6.71
C ALA A 92 -1.69 -6.78 -7.23
N PHE A 93 -2.70 -5.93 -7.03
CA PHE A 93 -4.10 -6.33 -7.18
C PHE A 93 -4.92 -5.52 -8.20
N ASP A 94 -4.56 -4.26 -8.50
CA ASP A 94 -5.31 -3.42 -9.44
C ASP A 94 -4.68 -3.47 -10.84
N ASP A 95 -5.40 -4.00 -11.83
CA ASP A 95 -4.90 -4.20 -13.19
C ASP A 95 -4.41 -2.92 -13.87
N ARG A 96 -4.97 -1.76 -13.51
CA ARG A 96 -4.52 -0.46 -14.04
C ARG A 96 -3.11 -0.13 -13.56
N TYR A 97 -2.81 -0.46 -12.31
CA TYR A 97 -1.51 -0.21 -11.68
C TYR A 97 -0.50 -1.34 -11.92
N LYS A 98 -0.94 -2.58 -12.15
CA LYS A 98 -0.07 -3.69 -12.62
C LYS A 98 0.74 -3.30 -13.85
N ARG A 99 0.13 -2.56 -14.80
CA ARG A 99 0.83 -2.05 -16.01
C ARG A 99 2.00 -1.12 -15.66
N ALA A 100 1.83 -0.28 -14.63
CA ALA A 100 2.90 0.60 -14.17
C ALA A 100 4.01 -0.19 -13.46
N GLY A 101 3.63 -1.19 -12.64
CA GLY A 101 4.59 -2.11 -12.03
C GLY A 101 5.40 -2.91 -13.05
N GLU A 102 4.75 -3.43 -14.09
CA GLU A 102 5.43 -4.11 -15.20
C GLU A 102 6.45 -3.20 -15.89
N ALA A 103 6.05 -1.98 -16.24
CA ALA A 103 6.93 -1.02 -16.88
C ALA A 103 8.16 -0.72 -16.00
N LEU A 104 7.96 -0.55 -14.69
CA LEU A 104 9.04 -0.34 -13.74
C LEU A 104 9.99 -1.54 -13.68
N VAL A 105 9.48 -2.76 -13.52
CA VAL A 105 10.28 -4.00 -13.49
C VAL A 105 11.14 -4.12 -14.75
N ARG A 106 10.57 -3.90 -15.94
CA ARG A 106 11.30 -3.96 -17.21
C ARG A 106 12.38 -2.89 -17.32
N LEU A 107 12.12 -1.68 -16.82
CA LEU A 107 13.12 -0.61 -16.82
C LEU A 107 14.28 -0.91 -15.88
N LEU A 108 14.02 -1.44 -14.68
CA LEU A 108 15.05 -1.83 -13.72
C LEU A 108 15.94 -2.95 -14.28
N ASP A 109 15.32 -3.99 -14.86
CA ASP A 109 16.03 -5.08 -15.53
C ASP A 109 16.91 -4.55 -16.68
N ARG A 110 16.35 -3.69 -17.54
CA ARG A 110 17.10 -3.11 -18.66
C ARG A 110 18.26 -2.20 -18.23
N ALA A 111 18.13 -1.57 -17.06
CA ALA A 111 19.18 -0.76 -16.43
C ALA A 111 20.24 -1.62 -15.71
N GLY A 112 20.05 -2.95 -15.61
CA GLY A 112 20.96 -3.84 -14.90
C GLY A 112 20.90 -3.66 -13.37
N ILE A 113 19.81 -3.10 -12.85
CA ILE A 113 19.63 -2.92 -11.41
C ILE A 113 19.21 -4.26 -10.82
N ASN A 114 19.90 -4.68 -9.77
CA ASN A 114 19.58 -5.91 -9.05
C ASN A 114 18.57 -5.63 -7.93
N PHE A 115 17.35 -6.16 -8.06
CA PHE A 115 16.28 -5.93 -7.10
C PHE A 115 15.47 -7.19 -6.75
N GLY A 116 14.99 -7.22 -5.51
CA GLY A 116 14.08 -8.23 -4.99
C GLY A 116 12.64 -7.75 -4.86
N TYR A 117 11.71 -8.68 -4.69
CA TYR A 117 10.31 -8.42 -4.37
C TYR A 117 9.84 -9.38 -3.29
N LEU A 118 9.18 -8.87 -2.24
CA LEU A 118 8.73 -9.67 -1.10
C LEU A 118 7.60 -10.65 -1.43
N GLY A 119 6.91 -10.47 -2.55
CA GLY A 119 5.78 -11.33 -2.91
C GLY A 119 4.75 -11.40 -1.79
N ASN A 120 4.48 -12.61 -1.32
CA ASN A 120 3.48 -12.88 -0.29
C ASN A 120 3.90 -12.46 1.13
N GLU A 121 5.19 -12.15 1.36
CA GLU A 121 5.66 -11.59 2.64
C GLU A 121 5.37 -10.08 2.76
N GLU A 122 5.03 -9.42 1.64
CA GLU A 122 4.68 -8.01 1.63
C GLU A 122 3.32 -7.76 2.32
N ARG A 123 3.25 -6.70 3.13
CA ARG A 123 2.00 -6.23 3.76
C ARG A 123 1.59 -4.85 3.24
N CYS A 124 0.36 -4.42 3.50
CA CYS A 124 -0.06 -3.06 3.16
C CYS A 124 0.78 -2.04 3.95
N CYS A 125 1.08 -0.89 3.33
CA CYS A 125 1.76 0.23 3.99
C CYS A 125 0.89 0.95 5.03
N GLY A 126 -0.37 0.52 5.19
CA GLY A 126 -1.31 1.04 6.18
C GLY A 126 -1.82 2.47 5.89
N ASP A 127 -1.46 3.10 4.76
CA ASP A 127 -1.98 4.43 4.39
C ASP A 127 -3.52 4.52 4.44
N PRO A 128 -4.29 3.54 3.94
CA PRO A 128 -5.75 3.59 4.05
C PRO A 128 -6.24 3.62 5.50
N ALA A 129 -5.64 2.80 6.39
CA ALA A 129 -5.97 2.77 7.81
C ALA A 129 -5.71 4.13 8.46
N ARG A 130 -4.49 4.66 8.25
CA ARG A 130 -4.07 5.95 8.82
C ARG A 130 -4.94 7.11 8.34
N ARG A 131 -5.25 7.17 7.05
CA ARG A 131 -6.05 8.24 6.45
C ARG A 131 -7.49 8.26 6.92
N LEU A 132 -8.06 7.07 7.12
CA LEU A 132 -9.42 6.90 7.64
C LEU A 132 -9.48 7.11 9.15
N GLY A 133 -8.35 7.17 9.85
CA GLY A 133 -8.27 7.52 11.27
C GLY A 133 -8.04 6.33 12.20
N ASN A 134 -7.79 5.13 11.67
CA ASN A 134 -7.40 3.96 12.46
C ASN A 134 -5.87 3.90 12.60
N GLU A 135 -5.35 4.68 13.56
CA GLU A 135 -3.90 4.75 13.80
C GLU A 135 -3.34 3.44 14.38
N TYR A 136 -4.14 2.72 15.18
CA TYR A 136 -3.73 1.43 15.75
C TYR A 136 -3.43 0.41 14.64
N LEU A 137 -4.38 0.21 13.72
CA LEU A 137 -4.20 -0.71 12.61
C LEU A 137 -3.00 -0.30 11.73
N TYR A 138 -2.78 0.99 11.51
CA TYR A 138 -1.59 1.48 10.82
C TYR A 138 -0.29 1.01 11.50
N GLN A 139 -0.16 1.15 12.82
CA GLN A 139 1.03 0.72 13.58
C GLN A 139 1.24 -0.81 13.58
N THR A 140 0.19 -1.60 13.35
CA THR A 140 0.34 -3.07 13.21
C THR A 140 0.79 -3.50 11.81
N LEU A 141 0.62 -2.64 10.81
CA LEU A 141 0.89 -2.94 9.41
C LEU A 141 2.27 -2.42 8.95
N ALA A 142 2.74 -1.31 9.53
CA ALA A 142 3.90 -0.55 9.07
C ALA A 142 4.83 -0.15 10.23
#